data_AF-A0A357MLE4-F1
#
_entry.id   AF-A0A357MLE4-F1
#
_cell.length_a   1.000
_cell.length_b   1.000
_cell.length_c   1.000
_cell.angle_alpha   90.00
_cell.angle_beta   90.00
_cell.angle_gamma   90.00
#
_symmetry.space_group_name_H-M   'P 1'
#
loop_
_entity.id
_entity.type
_entity.pdbx_description
1 polymer ?
#
loop_
_entity_poly.entity_id
_entity_poly.type
_entity_poly.pdbx_seq_one_letter_code
_entity_poly.pdbx_strand_id
1 'polypeptide(L)'
;MQMDRYDATMKDTNLPLPPRIRPRQVVHDPETDPHDRLDSLFRAQMGRLTGGLSPMALAAVWADWSANLAGSPGKLMELGGLATRQTLDYAAYLARAAGRTEAPDDVIAPEPGDRRFRHPGWRKQPFHAMQQAFLLNEAWWDAATTGVRGMSRGHAHAANFAARQMLDAVAPSNFAPANPEVLEKARETGGVNFIEGARNWAEDQARIVGGKRPAILDDYVVGKDVAATPGRVVYRNHLIELIQYAPTTGRVHAEPVLIVPAWIMKYYILDLSPHNSMVKYLVSQGFTVFMVSWRNPGAEDAGLGMDAYRRMGPMAALDAVQEITG
;
A
#
# COMPACT_ATOMS: atom_id res chain seq x y z
N MET A 1 16.24 91.99 19.75
CA MET A 1 17.13 92.56 18.71
C MET A 1 17.03 91.66 17.49
N GLN A 2 16.57 92.21 16.38
CA GLN A 2 16.26 91.53 15.12
C GLN A 2 17.25 92.05 14.06
N MET A 3 17.91 91.15 13.31
CA MET A 3 18.48 91.32 11.95
C MET A 3 19.57 90.24 11.73
N ASP A 4 19.84 89.66 10.57
CA ASP A 4 19.16 89.41 9.29
C ASP A 4 20.21 88.74 8.38
N ARG A 5 19.77 87.91 7.41
CA ARG A 5 20.49 87.48 6.18
C ARG A 5 21.67 86.51 6.28
N TYR A 6 21.55 85.35 5.65
CA TYR A 6 21.87 85.21 4.22
C TYR A 6 21.44 83.83 3.72
N ASP A 7 20.48 83.84 2.80
CA ASP A 7 20.13 82.72 1.94
C ASP A 7 20.66 83.08 0.55
N ALA A 8 21.58 82.28 0.00
CA ALA A 8 21.97 82.39 -1.40
C ALA A 8 22.57 81.08 -1.94
N THR A 9 21.79 80.45 -2.83
CA THR A 9 22.24 79.75 -4.04
C THR A 9 22.96 78.39 -3.89
N MET A 10 22.20 77.32 -4.03
CA MET A 10 22.49 76.27 -5.03
C MET A 10 21.17 75.71 -5.58
N LYS A 11 21.03 75.84 -6.90
CA LYS A 11 19.91 75.43 -7.73
C LYS A 11 19.90 73.92 -7.94
N ASP A 12 18.69 73.40 -8.10
CA ASP A 12 18.29 72.24 -8.91
C ASP A 12 19.36 71.24 -9.36
N THR A 13 19.28 70.04 -8.82
CA THR A 13 19.43 68.82 -9.63
C THR A 13 18.36 67.83 -9.21
N ASN A 14 17.13 68.14 -9.62
CA ASN A 14 15.99 67.25 -9.50
C ASN A 14 16.11 66.15 -10.57
N LEU A 15 17.04 65.21 -10.38
CA LEU A 15 17.11 63.98 -11.19
C LEU A 15 16.02 63.03 -10.68
N PRO A 16 15.00 62.68 -11.50
CA PRO A 16 13.99 61.72 -11.09
C PRO A 16 14.67 60.37 -10.82
N LEU A 17 14.47 59.85 -9.61
CA LEU A 17 14.87 58.48 -9.28
C LEU A 17 14.24 57.52 -10.31
N PRO A 18 14.99 56.53 -10.83
CA PRO A 18 14.42 55.57 -11.77
C PRO A 18 13.22 54.88 -11.11
N PRO A 19 12.15 54.58 -11.86
CA PRO A 19 10.98 53.94 -11.29
C PRO A 19 11.40 52.65 -10.61
N ARG A 20 11.05 52.50 -9.32
CA ARG A 20 11.23 51.23 -8.61
C ARG A 20 10.48 50.16 -9.40
N ILE A 21 11.21 49.25 -10.03
CA ILE A 21 10.64 48.05 -10.63
C ILE A 21 9.99 47.28 -9.48
N ARG A 22 8.67 47.38 -9.35
CA ARG A 22 7.93 46.49 -8.45
C ARG A 22 8.05 45.11 -9.07
N PRO A 23 8.51 44.07 -8.33
CA PRO A 23 8.49 42.72 -8.87
C PRO A 23 7.07 42.42 -9.31
N ARG A 24 6.90 42.12 -10.60
CA ARG A 24 5.61 41.73 -11.17
C ARG A 24 5.16 40.52 -10.35
N GLN A 25 4.04 40.64 -9.63
CA GLN A 25 3.41 39.46 -9.05
C GLN A 25 3.04 38.56 -10.23
N VAL A 26 3.84 37.53 -10.45
CA VAL A 26 3.50 36.47 -11.37
C VAL A 26 2.37 35.70 -10.70
N VAL A 27 1.14 35.98 -11.12
CA VAL A 27 0.00 35.15 -10.76
C VAL A 27 0.20 33.85 -11.53
N HIS A 28 0.74 32.84 -10.87
CA HIS A 28 0.83 31.49 -11.40
C HIS A 28 -0.60 30.96 -11.45
N ASP A 29 -1.13 30.84 -12.66
CA ASP A 29 -2.33 30.07 -12.92
C ASP A 29 -1.89 28.66 -13.37
N PRO A 30 -2.03 27.64 -12.51
CA PRO A 30 -1.53 26.28 -12.77
C PRO A 30 -2.09 25.67 -14.05
N GLU A 31 -3.24 26.14 -14.52
CA GLU A 31 -3.88 25.61 -15.72
C GLU A 31 -3.35 26.24 -17.01
N THR A 32 -2.75 27.43 -16.97
CA THR A 32 -2.37 28.18 -18.17
C THR A 32 -0.86 28.35 -18.37
N ASP A 33 -0.03 28.12 -17.34
CA ASP A 33 1.43 28.21 -17.47
C ASP A 33 2.03 26.96 -18.18
N PRO A 34 2.71 27.12 -19.34
CA PRO A 34 3.41 26.03 -20.02
C PRO A 34 4.46 25.34 -19.15
N HIS A 35 5.10 26.04 -18.20
CA HIS A 35 6.12 25.50 -17.32
C HIS A 35 5.52 24.57 -16.25
N ASP A 36 4.40 24.96 -15.63
CA ASP A 36 3.68 24.11 -14.66
C ASP A 36 3.10 22.85 -15.31
N ARG A 37 2.65 22.96 -16.57
CA ARG A 37 2.21 21.80 -17.34
C ARG A 37 3.35 20.83 -17.61
N LEU A 38 4.55 21.33 -17.93
CA LEU A 38 5.73 20.49 -18.12
C LEU A 38 6.09 19.75 -16.83
N ASP A 39 6.10 20.45 -15.69
CA ASP A 39 6.37 19.86 -14.38
C ASP A 39 5.32 18.83 -13.97
N SER A 40 4.04 19.12 -14.22
CA SER A 40 2.93 18.21 -13.95
C SER A 40 3.00 16.96 -14.82
N LEU A 41 3.36 17.10 -16.11
CA LEU A 41 3.59 15.99 -17.02
C LEU A 41 4.77 15.13 -16.59
N PHE A 42 5.89 15.76 -16.19
CA PHE A 42 7.05 15.05 -15.67
C PHE A 42 6.71 14.27 -14.40
N ARG A 43 6.02 14.90 -13.43
CA ARG A 43 5.55 14.24 -12.21
C ARG A 43 4.57 13.11 -12.50
N ALA A 44 3.66 13.28 -13.45
CA ALA A 44 2.74 12.24 -13.88
C ALA A 44 3.47 11.06 -14.55
N GLN A 45 4.50 11.33 -15.35
CA GLN A 45 5.32 10.29 -15.97
C GLN A 45 6.16 9.53 -14.93
N MET A 46 6.78 10.26 -14.00
CA MET A 46 7.49 9.67 -12.87
C MET A 46 6.56 8.82 -12.02
N GLY A 47 5.36 9.31 -11.69
CA GLY A 47 4.35 8.54 -10.96
C GLY A 47 3.94 7.25 -11.68
N ARG A 48 3.87 7.24 -13.02
CA ARG A 48 3.63 6.01 -13.78
C ARG A 48 4.80 5.04 -13.71
N LEU A 49 6.04 5.53 -13.84
CA LEU A 49 7.25 4.70 -13.81
C LEU A 49 7.49 4.07 -12.44
N THR A 50 7.14 4.77 -11.37
CA THR A 50 7.40 4.34 -9.99
C THR A 50 6.19 3.68 -9.31
N GLY A 51 5.09 3.48 -10.04
CA GLY A 51 3.84 2.96 -9.49
C GLY A 51 3.22 3.87 -8.41
N GLY A 52 3.45 5.18 -8.49
CA GLY A 52 2.92 6.19 -7.56
C GLY A 52 3.86 6.56 -6.41
N LEU A 53 5.03 5.92 -6.28
CA LEU A 53 6.02 6.24 -5.25
C LEU A 53 6.90 7.41 -5.69
N SER A 54 7.08 8.42 -4.83
CA SER A 54 8.00 9.54 -5.13
C SER A 54 9.45 9.14 -4.81
N PRO A 55 10.37 9.05 -5.80
CA PRO A 55 11.77 8.71 -5.54
C PRO A 55 12.45 9.73 -4.63
N MET A 56 12.09 11.01 -4.78
CA MET A 56 12.62 12.09 -3.95
C MET A 56 12.11 12.02 -2.52
N ALA A 57 10.85 11.63 -2.31
CA ALA A 57 10.35 11.41 -0.95
C ALA A 57 11.08 10.24 -0.28
N LEU A 58 11.30 9.14 -1.00
CA LEU A 58 12.06 8.01 -0.48
C LEU A 58 13.51 8.38 -0.17
N ALA A 59 14.18 9.12 -1.06
CA ALA A 59 15.53 9.62 -0.84
C ALA A 59 15.61 10.54 0.39
N ALA A 60 14.62 11.43 0.57
CA ALA A 60 14.54 12.30 1.75
C ALA A 60 14.36 11.49 3.05
N VAL A 61 13.52 10.45 3.02
CA VAL A 61 13.35 9.53 4.16
C VAL A 61 14.66 8.84 4.52
N TRP A 62 15.41 8.32 3.53
CA TRP A 62 16.71 7.67 3.77
C TRP A 62 17.79 8.65 4.25
N ALA A 63 17.80 9.87 3.71
CA ALA A 63 18.72 10.92 4.16
C ALA A 63 18.46 11.31 5.62
N ASP A 64 17.19 11.53 5.98
CA ASP A 64 16.78 11.84 7.35
C ASP A 64 17.11 10.70 8.32
N TRP A 65 16.80 9.46 7.93
CA TRP A 65 17.14 8.26 8.73
C TRP A 65 18.65 8.14 8.97
N SER A 66 19.46 8.21 7.90
CA SER A 66 20.91 8.00 8.01
C SER A 66 21.58 9.10 8.84
N ALA A 67 21.18 10.36 8.67
CA ALA A 67 21.69 11.48 9.46
C ALA A 67 21.37 11.34 10.96
N ASN A 68 20.12 11.03 11.30
CA ASN A 68 19.71 10.88 12.69
C ASN A 68 20.31 9.62 13.34
N LEU A 69 20.44 8.53 12.60
CA LEU A 69 21.09 7.31 13.09
C LEU A 69 22.58 7.56 13.37
N ALA A 70 23.30 8.20 12.44
CA ALA A 70 24.71 8.57 12.61
C ALA A 70 24.92 9.51 13.80
N GLY A 71 23.98 10.43 14.05
CA GLY A 71 23.98 11.33 15.20
C GLY A 71 23.55 10.69 16.53
N SER A 72 23.22 9.40 16.56
CA SER A 72 22.65 8.70 17.72
C SER A 72 23.60 7.65 18.32
N PRO A 73 24.62 8.04 19.11
CA PRO A 73 25.63 7.10 19.62
C PRO A 73 25.03 5.98 20.48
N GLY A 74 24.03 6.26 21.31
CA GLY A 74 23.35 5.23 22.11
C GLY A 74 22.62 4.19 21.25
N LYS A 75 21.99 4.62 20.14
CA LYS A 75 21.34 3.71 19.21
C LYS A 75 22.35 2.87 18.44
N LEU A 76 23.48 3.46 18.03
CA LEU A 76 24.57 2.72 17.39
C LEU A 76 25.16 1.65 18.32
N MET A 77 25.34 1.94 19.61
CA MET A 77 25.80 0.95 20.60
C MET A 77 24.77 -0.17 20.79
N GLU A 78 23.48 0.15 20.86
CA GLU A 78 22.39 -0.83 20.92
C GLU A 78 22.42 -1.77 19.71
N LEU A 79 22.51 -1.22 18.49
CA LEU A 79 22.56 -1.99 17.24
C LEU A 79 23.84 -2.84 17.12
N GLY A 80 24.98 -2.32 17.57
CA GLY A 80 26.24 -3.08 17.62
C GLY A 80 26.18 -4.24 18.62
N GLY A 81 25.58 -4.01 19.80
CA GLY A 81 25.33 -5.06 20.79
C GLY A 81 24.34 -6.11 20.30
N LEU A 82 23.27 -5.70 19.60
CA LEU A 82 22.33 -6.61 18.96
C LEU A 82 23.02 -7.45 17.88
N ALA A 83 23.76 -6.84 16.96
CA ALA A 83 24.49 -7.54 15.90
C ALA A 83 25.49 -8.56 16.48
N THR A 84 26.20 -8.19 17.55
CA THR A 84 27.15 -9.09 18.22
C THR A 84 26.43 -10.32 18.80
N ARG A 85 25.34 -10.12 19.53
CA ARG A 85 24.55 -11.23 20.10
C ARG A 85 24.00 -12.14 19.00
N GLN A 86 23.32 -11.57 18.01
CA GLN A 86 22.76 -12.34 16.90
C GLN A 86 23.83 -13.11 16.12
N THR A 87 25.02 -12.53 15.92
CA THR A 87 26.15 -13.21 15.26
C THR A 87 26.63 -14.40 16.09
N LEU A 88 26.77 -14.25 17.40
CA LEU A 88 27.19 -15.33 18.29
C LEU A 88 26.12 -16.44 18.36
N ASP A 89 24.85 -16.07 18.48
CA ASP A 89 23.73 -17.01 18.52
C ASP A 89 23.62 -17.79 17.20
N TYR A 90 23.76 -17.10 16.06
CA TYR A 90 23.77 -17.73 14.74
C TYR A 90 24.98 -18.64 14.54
N ALA A 91 26.18 -18.23 14.98
CA ALA A 91 27.36 -19.08 14.94
C ALA A 91 27.20 -20.35 15.79
N ALA A 92 26.64 -20.22 17.00
CA ALA A 92 26.32 -21.35 17.86
C ALA A 92 25.25 -22.26 17.23
N TYR A 93 24.26 -21.69 16.58
CA TYR A 93 23.29 -22.45 15.78
C TYR A 93 23.95 -23.21 14.63
N LEU A 94 24.81 -22.58 13.83
CA LEU A 94 25.51 -23.23 12.72
C LEU A 94 26.40 -24.38 13.22
N ALA A 95 27.08 -24.20 14.35
CA ALA A 95 27.85 -25.28 14.98
C ALA A 95 26.97 -26.47 15.39
N ARG A 96 25.77 -26.21 15.93
CA ARG A 96 24.79 -27.26 16.27
C ARG A 96 24.16 -27.90 15.02
N ALA A 97 23.98 -27.14 13.94
CA ALA A 97 23.39 -27.61 12.69
C ALA A 97 24.38 -28.39 11.81
N ALA A 98 25.69 -28.21 12.02
CA ALA A 98 26.73 -28.84 11.21
C ALA A 98 26.57 -30.37 11.15
N GLY A 99 26.49 -30.89 9.93
CA GLY A 99 26.33 -32.33 9.67
C GLY A 99 24.93 -32.90 9.96
N ARG A 100 23.93 -32.07 10.27
CA ARG A 100 22.55 -32.50 10.51
C ARG A 100 21.66 -32.21 9.30
N THR A 101 20.72 -33.13 9.03
CA THR A 101 19.66 -32.90 8.04
C THR A 101 18.50 -32.10 8.65
N GLU A 102 18.08 -32.46 9.86
CA GLU A 102 17.01 -31.78 10.59
C GLU A 102 17.55 -30.57 11.36
N ALA A 103 16.77 -29.50 11.40
CA ALA A 103 17.11 -28.28 12.09
C ALA A 103 17.17 -28.46 13.62
N PRO A 104 18.19 -27.89 14.29
CA PRO A 104 18.12 -27.60 15.72
C PRO A 104 17.02 -26.58 16.06
N ASP A 105 16.86 -26.28 17.35
CA ASP A 105 15.98 -25.21 17.81
C ASP A 105 16.32 -23.85 17.18
N ASP A 106 15.27 -23.07 16.98
CA ASP A 106 15.31 -21.76 16.33
C ASP A 106 16.13 -20.78 17.18
N VAL A 107 16.92 -19.94 16.51
CA VAL A 107 17.52 -18.77 17.15
C VAL A 107 16.46 -17.68 17.29
N ILE A 108 15.64 -17.53 16.25
CA ILE A 108 14.53 -16.58 16.19
C ILE A 108 13.33 -17.23 15.51
N ALA A 109 12.14 -17.02 16.09
CA ALA A 109 10.89 -17.48 15.52
C ALA A 109 10.40 -16.49 14.44
N PRO A 110 9.76 -16.97 13.36
CA PRO A 110 9.06 -16.09 12.42
C PRO A 110 7.95 -15.31 13.12
N GLU A 111 7.68 -14.09 12.65
CA GLU A 111 6.56 -13.28 13.13
C GLU A 111 5.21 -14.02 12.95
N PRO A 112 4.23 -13.83 13.86
CA PRO A 112 2.91 -14.42 13.71
C PRO A 112 2.28 -14.03 12.37
N GLY A 113 1.98 -15.04 11.55
CA GLY A 113 1.39 -14.85 10.22
C GLY A 113 2.40 -14.76 9.07
N ASP A 114 3.71 -14.86 9.32
CA ASP A 114 4.68 -15.03 8.23
C ASP A 114 4.45 -16.37 7.52
N ARG A 115 4.04 -16.29 6.24
CA ARG A 115 3.71 -17.46 5.42
C ARG A 115 4.90 -17.98 4.63
N ARG A 116 5.99 -17.21 4.50
CA ARG A 116 7.14 -17.50 3.63
C ARG A 116 7.82 -18.82 3.98
N PHE A 117 7.84 -19.16 5.27
CA PHE A 117 8.58 -20.31 5.80
C PHE A 117 7.71 -21.47 6.32
N ARG A 118 6.45 -21.57 5.85
CA ARG A 118 5.50 -22.60 6.33
C ARG A 118 5.77 -24.01 5.81
N HIS A 119 6.42 -24.12 4.65
CA HIS A 119 6.69 -25.40 4.03
C HIS A 119 7.65 -26.26 4.89
N PRO A 120 7.39 -27.57 5.12
CA PRO A 120 8.22 -28.41 6.00
C PRO A 120 9.70 -28.45 5.63
N GLY A 121 10.03 -28.26 4.35
CA GLY A 121 11.40 -28.19 3.86
C GLY A 121 12.23 -27.06 4.49
N TRP A 122 11.61 -26.01 5.02
CA TRP A 122 12.32 -24.96 5.76
C TRP A 122 12.89 -25.44 7.10
N ARG A 123 12.42 -26.57 7.65
CA ARG A 123 12.99 -27.22 8.85
C ARG A 123 14.21 -28.11 8.54
N LYS A 124 14.66 -28.15 7.29
CA LYS A 124 15.82 -28.96 6.87
C LYS A 124 17.00 -28.07 6.50
N GLN A 125 18.22 -28.58 6.72
CA GLN A 125 19.43 -27.90 6.24
C GLN A 125 19.59 -28.06 4.72
N PRO A 126 20.15 -27.06 4.02
CA PRO A 126 20.64 -25.77 4.52
C PRO A 126 19.56 -24.66 4.62
N PHE A 127 18.31 -24.94 4.24
CA PHE A 127 17.24 -23.94 4.15
C PHE A 127 16.90 -23.30 5.49
N HIS A 128 16.92 -24.07 6.59
CA HIS A 128 16.70 -23.51 7.92
C HIS A 128 17.79 -22.52 8.31
N ALA A 129 19.06 -22.76 7.94
CA ALA A 129 20.13 -21.79 8.18
C ALA A 129 19.91 -20.49 7.39
N MET A 130 19.50 -20.59 6.12
CA MET A 130 19.15 -19.41 5.31
C MET A 130 17.98 -18.62 5.91
N GLN A 131 16.95 -19.32 6.38
CA GLN A 131 15.81 -18.72 7.09
C GLN A 131 16.27 -17.98 8.34
N GLN A 132 17.04 -18.64 9.23
CA GLN A 132 17.49 -18.04 10.48
C GLN A 132 18.38 -16.82 10.24
N ALA A 133 19.29 -16.87 9.25
CA ALA A 133 20.09 -15.72 8.86
C ALA A 133 19.23 -14.54 8.39
N PHE A 134 18.21 -14.83 7.58
CA PHE A 134 17.31 -13.82 7.06
C PHE A 134 16.45 -13.17 8.16
N LEU A 135 15.84 -13.97 9.05
CA LEU A 135 15.01 -13.45 10.15
C LEU A 135 15.82 -12.61 11.15
N LEU A 136 17.07 -13.00 11.44
CA LEU A 136 17.96 -12.19 12.27
C LEU A 136 18.27 -10.84 11.62
N ASN A 137 18.45 -10.82 10.30
CA ASN A 137 18.67 -9.59 9.54
C ASN A 137 17.41 -8.70 9.53
N GLU A 138 16.22 -9.28 9.34
CA GLU A 138 14.95 -8.55 9.49
C GLU A 138 14.81 -7.90 10.87
N ALA A 139 15.08 -8.66 11.93
CA ALA A 139 15.02 -8.15 13.30
C ALA A 139 16.04 -7.03 13.56
N TRP A 140 17.24 -7.12 12.97
CA TRP A 140 18.25 -6.07 13.07
C TRP A 140 17.81 -4.78 12.35
N TRP A 141 17.29 -4.91 11.13
CA TRP A 141 16.79 -3.75 10.36
C TRP A 141 15.56 -3.11 10.98
N ASP A 142 14.68 -3.90 11.58
CA ASP A 142 13.56 -3.37 12.35
C ASP A 142 14.06 -2.51 13.52
N ALA A 143 15.04 -3.01 14.27
CA ALA A 143 15.69 -2.23 15.32
C ALA A 143 16.40 -0.99 14.74
N ALA A 144 17.06 -1.08 13.58
CA ALA A 144 17.80 0.03 12.97
C ALA A 144 16.91 1.15 12.44
N THR A 145 15.65 0.84 12.12
CA THR A 145 14.66 1.80 11.58
C THR A 145 13.62 2.23 12.61
N THR A 146 13.54 1.56 13.76
CA THR A 146 12.61 1.87 14.84
C THR A 146 13.28 2.62 15.99
N GLY A 147 12.63 3.67 16.49
CA GLY A 147 13.08 4.39 17.68
C GLY A 147 14.33 5.25 17.48
N VAL A 148 14.67 5.61 16.24
CA VAL A 148 15.75 6.56 15.93
C VAL A 148 15.32 7.96 16.35
N ARG A 149 16.06 8.58 17.28
CA ARG A 149 15.74 9.92 17.80
C ARG A 149 15.96 10.98 16.73
N GLY A 150 15.12 12.02 16.73
CA GLY A 150 15.24 13.16 15.81
C GLY A 150 14.49 12.99 14.49
N MET A 151 14.02 11.78 14.16
CA MET A 151 13.17 11.56 13.01
C MET A 151 11.71 11.97 13.25
N SER A 152 11.05 12.46 12.21
CA SER A 152 9.59 12.61 12.22
C SER A 152 8.91 11.23 12.28
N ARG A 153 7.71 11.13 12.89
CA ARG A 153 6.95 9.86 12.93
C ARG A 153 6.67 9.31 11.52
N GLY A 154 6.36 10.19 10.57
CA GLY A 154 6.09 9.82 9.18
C GLY A 154 7.32 9.24 8.50
N HIS A 155 8.49 9.88 8.64
CA HIS A 155 9.73 9.36 8.05
C HIS A 155 10.21 8.09 8.74
N ALA A 156 10.08 7.98 10.07
CA ALA A 156 10.44 6.75 10.78
C ALA A 156 9.61 5.55 10.30
N HIS A 157 8.29 5.74 10.16
CA HIS A 157 7.41 4.69 9.62
C HIS A 157 7.74 4.36 8.16
N ALA A 158 7.96 5.38 7.32
CA ALA A 158 8.32 5.18 5.92
C ALA A 158 9.67 4.46 5.74
N ALA A 159 10.68 4.78 6.56
CA ALA A 159 11.98 4.13 6.54
C ALA A 159 11.88 2.65 6.94
N ASN A 160 11.17 2.35 8.03
CA ASN A 160 10.93 0.97 8.47
C ASN A 160 10.16 0.18 7.41
N PHE A 161 9.09 0.76 6.84
CA PHE A 161 8.34 0.14 5.77
C PHE A 161 9.23 -0.15 4.54
N ALA A 162 9.99 0.84 4.07
CA ALA A 162 10.87 0.67 2.92
C ALA A 162 11.95 -0.39 3.15
N ALA A 163 12.57 -0.41 4.34
CA ALA A 163 13.55 -1.43 4.71
C ALA A 163 12.94 -2.84 4.70
N ARG A 164 11.73 -3.01 5.26
CA ARG A 164 10.99 -4.28 5.20
C ARG A 164 10.71 -4.71 3.76
N GLN A 165 10.24 -3.80 2.90
CA GLN A 165 10.01 -4.12 1.48
C GLN A 165 11.29 -4.53 0.73
N MET A 166 12.43 -3.89 1.02
CA MET A 166 13.72 -4.27 0.44
C MET A 166 14.18 -5.65 0.92
N LEU A 167 14.01 -5.95 2.21
CA LEU A 167 14.32 -7.26 2.79
C LEU A 167 13.41 -8.35 2.21
N ASP A 168 12.10 -8.09 2.14
CA ASP A 168 11.11 -8.99 1.54
C ASP A 168 11.48 -9.36 0.10
N ALA A 169 12.01 -8.42 -0.69
CA ALA A 169 12.42 -8.66 -2.07
C ALA A 169 13.62 -9.64 -2.16
N VAL A 170 14.52 -9.60 -1.19
CA VAL A 170 15.72 -10.47 -1.13
C VAL A 170 15.53 -11.69 -0.22
N ALA A 171 14.31 -11.97 0.22
CA ALA A 171 14.01 -13.15 1.02
C ALA A 171 14.39 -14.44 0.26
N PRO A 172 14.96 -15.45 0.95
CA PRO A 172 15.38 -16.70 0.30
C PRO A 172 14.20 -17.45 -0.36
N SER A 173 12.97 -17.24 0.11
CA SER A 173 11.75 -17.78 -0.49
C SER A 173 11.51 -17.30 -1.94
N ASN A 174 12.09 -16.17 -2.34
CA ASN A 174 11.91 -15.60 -3.68
C ASN A 174 12.87 -16.19 -4.72
N PHE A 175 13.89 -16.94 -4.28
CA PHE A 175 14.91 -17.50 -5.17
C PHE A 175 14.73 -19.00 -5.28
N ALA A 176 14.41 -19.50 -6.49
CA ALA A 176 14.18 -20.92 -6.76
C ALA A 176 15.29 -21.86 -6.20
N PRO A 177 16.60 -21.54 -6.31
CA PRO A 177 17.66 -22.41 -5.75
C PRO A 177 17.71 -22.44 -4.21
N ALA A 178 17.13 -21.45 -3.54
CA ALA A 178 17.12 -21.33 -2.08
C ALA A 178 15.75 -21.69 -1.47
N ASN A 179 14.76 -22.05 -2.31
CA ASN A 179 13.42 -22.36 -1.86
C ASN A 179 13.16 -23.88 -1.90
N PRO A 180 12.98 -24.54 -0.75
CA PRO A 180 12.79 -25.99 -0.70
C PRO A 180 11.49 -26.46 -1.37
N GLU A 181 10.43 -25.66 -1.33
CA GLU A 181 9.15 -25.98 -1.97
C GLU A 181 9.30 -26.02 -3.50
N VAL A 182 10.04 -25.06 -4.07
CA VAL A 182 10.32 -25.01 -5.50
C VAL A 182 11.20 -26.17 -5.93
N LEU A 183 12.25 -26.49 -5.16
CA LEU A 183 13.15 -27.60 -5.45
C LEU A 183 12.45 -28.96 -5.34
N GLU A 184 11.59 -29.13 -4.34
CA GLU A 184 10.76 -30.33 -4.21
C GLU A 184 9.84 -30.48 -5.42
N LYS A 185 9.13 -29.41 -5.80
CA LYS A 185 8.24 -29.45 -6.97
C LYS A 185 8.98 -29.69 -8.28
N ALA A 186 10.17 -29.11 -8.43
CA ALA A 186 11.03 -29.35 -9.57
C ALA A 186 11.45 -30.83 -9.64
N ARG A 187 11.77 -31.45 -8.51
CA ARG A 187 12.10 -32.87 -8.44
C ARG A 187 10.90 -33.76 -8.79
N GLU A 188 9.71 -33.45 -8.26
CA GLU A 188 8.47 -34.19 -8.54
C GLU A 188 8.08 -34.15 -10.02
N THR A 189 8.24 -32.99 -10.65
CA THR A 189 7.80 -32.74 -12.03
C THR A 189 8.90 -32.94 -13.07
N GLY A 190 10.11 -33.32 -12.65
CA GLY A 190 11.27 -33.37 -13.54
C GLY A 190 11.60 -32.00 -14.17
N GLY A 191 11.26 -30.90 -13.51
CA GLY A 191 11.49 -29.52 -13.97
C GLY A 191 10.40 -28.93 -14.88
N VAL A 192 9.32 -29.68 -15.17
CA VAL A 192 8.21 -29.20 -16.01
C VAL A 192 7.52 -27.97 -15.41
N ASN A 193 7.51 -27.81 -14.08
CA ASN A 193 6.98 -26.65 -13.39
C ASN A 193 7.60 -25.31 -13.86
N PHE A 194 8.88 -25.29 -14.25
CA PHE A 194 9.53 -24.07 -14.78
C PHE A 194 9.06 -23.74 -16.19
N ILE A 195 8.80 -24.75 -17.02
CA ILE A 195 8.28 -24.56 -18.38
C ILE A 195 6.86 -24.02 -18.30
N GLU A 196 6.02 -24.61 -17.45
CA GLU A 196 4.66 -24.12 -17.21
C GLU A 196 4.66 -22.71 -16.64
N GLY A 197 5.54 -22.42 -15.67
CA GLY A 197 5.71 -21.07 -15.11
C GLY A 197 6.11 -20.05 -16.17
N ALA A 198 7.06 -20.36 -17.05
CA ALA A 198 7.47 -19.48 -18.14
C ALA A 198 6.35 -19.24 -19.16
N ARG A 199 5.54 -20.28 -19.46
CA ARG A 199 4.37 -20.16 -20.34
C ARG A 199 3.31 -19.25 -19.72
N ASN A 200 3.00 -19.42 -18.43
CA ASN A 200 2.05 -18.58 -17.71
C ASN A 200 2.53 -17.12 -17.68
N TRP A 201 3.82 -16.89 -17.38
CA TRP A 201 4.42 -15.56 -17.42
C TRP A 201 4.30 -14.91 -18.80
N ALA A 202 4.58 -15.64 -19.88
CA ALA A 202 4.45 -15.12 -21.24
C ALA A 202 2.99 -14.76 -21.60
N GLU A 203 2.03 -15.57 -21.17
CA GLU A 203 0.61 -15.26 -21.33
C GLU A 203 0.19 -14.00 -20.56
N ASP A 204 0.61 -13.89 -19.30
CA ASP A 204 0.31 -12.72 -18.46
C ASP A 204 0.91 -11.45 -19.04
N GLN A 205 2.15 -11.49 -19.54
CA GLN A 205 2.77 -10.35 -20.21
C GLN A 205 2.01 -9.95 -21.48
N ALA A 206 1.60 -10.91 -22.31
CA ALA A 206 0.80 -10.63 -23.50
C ALA A 206 -0.56 -10.01 -23.15
N ARG A 207 -1.19 -10.47 -22.06
CA ARG A 207 -2.45 -9.91 -21.55
C ARG A 207 -2.28 -8.49 -21.03
N ILE A 208 -1.24 -8.21 -20.24
CA ILE A 208 -0.93 -6.87 -19.71
C ILE A 208 -0.72 -5.88 -20.86
N VAL A 209 0.10 -6.24 -21.85
CA VAL A 209 0.33 -5.40 -23.05
C VAL A 209 -0.96 -5.18 -23.84
N GLY A 210 -1.83 -6.20 -23.90
CA GLY A 210 -3.13 -6.12 -24.53
C GLY A 210 -4.23 -5.45 -23.70
N GLY A 211 -3.94 -4.94 -22.50
CA GLY A 211 -4.93 -4.36 -21.58
C GLY A 211 -5.99 -5.35 -21.09
N LYS A 212 -5.72 -6.65 -21.18
CA LYS A 212 -6.63 -7.71 -20.73
C LYS A 212 -6.43 -8.01 -19.25
N ARG A 213 -7.48 -8.53 -18.63
CA ARG A 213 -7.43 -9.02 -17.25
C ARG A 213 -6.62 -10.32 -17.16
N PRO A 214 -6.06 -10.66 -15.97
CA PRO A 214 -5.40 -11.94 -15.72
C PRO A 214 -6.27 -13.13 -16.10
N ALA A 215 -5.67 -14.19 -16.63
CA ALA A 215 -6.38 -15.38 -17.14
C ALA A 215 -7.29 -16.03 -16.10
N ILE A 216 -6.85 -16.09 -14.84
CA ILE A 216 -7.62 -16.68 -13.74
C ILE A 216 -9.00 -16.03 -13.54
N LEU A 217 -9.18 -14.77 -13.95
CA LEU A 217 -10.47 -14.09 -13.81
C LEU A 217 -11.48 -14.51 -14.89
N ASP A 218 -11.04 -15.16 -15.96
CA ASP A 218 -11.93 -15.66 -17.01
C ASP A 218 -12.84 -16.80 -16.49
N ASP A 219 -12.41 -17.50 -15.42
CA ASP A 219 -13.14 -18.60 -14.80
C ASP A 219 -14.25 -18.15 -13.83
N TYR A 220 -14.31 -16.86 -13.48
CA TYR A 220 -15.24 -16.34 -12.47
C TYR A 220 -16.24 -15.37 -13.07
N VAL A 221 -17.52 -15.77 -13.12
CA VAL A 221 -18.61 -14.92 -13.58
C VAL A 221 -19.28 -14.23 -12.39
N VAL A 222 -19.24 -12.90 -12.36
CA VAL A 222 -19.93 -12.09 -11.34
C VAL A 222 -21.43 -12.30 -11.45
N GLY A 223 -22.08 -12.56 -10.32
CA GLY A 223 -23.49 -12.94 -10.20
C GLY A 223 -23.74 -14.45 -10.30
N LYS A 224 -22.71 -15.26 -10.61
CA LYS A 224 -22.82 -16.73 -10.69
C LYS A 224 -21.81 -17.42 -9.75
N ASP A 225 -20.53 -17.16 -9.96
CA ASP A 225 -19.43 -17.80 -9.22
C ASP A 225 -18.97 -16.91 -8.05
N VAL A 226 -19.03 -15.59 -8.24
CA VAL A 226 -18.82 -14.56 -7.20
C VAL A 226 -20.01 -13.62 -7.12
N ALA A 227 -20.26 -12.96 -5.99
CA ALA A 227 -21.44 -12.11 -5.78
C ALA A 227 -22.76 -12.85 -6.03
N ALA A 228 -22.80 -14.13 -5.68
CA ALA A 228 -23.89 -15.04 -6.04
C ALA A 228 -25.00 -15.11 -4.98
N THR A 229 -24.91 -14.35 -3.89
CA THR A 229 -25.96 -14.33 -2.87
C THR A 229 -27.23 -13.71 -3.46
N PRO A 230 -28.38 -14.41 -3.44
CA PRO A 230 -29.59 -13.90 -4.07
C PRO A 230 -30.01 -12.54 -3.49
N GLY A 231 -30.21 -11.56 -4.37
CA GLY A 231 -30.57 -10.20 -4.00
C GLY A 231 -31.09 -9.42 -5.20
N ARG A 232 -31.58 -8.21 -4.94
CA ARG A 232 -32.10 -7.30 -5.97
C ARG A 232 -31.67 -5.87 -5.69
N VAL A 233 -31.46 -5.10 -6.75
CA VAL A 233 -31.27 -3.65 -6.64
C VAL A 233 -32.62 -3.02 -6.27
N VAL A 234 -32.66 -2.33 -5.13
CA VAL A 234 -33.86 -1.66 -4.60
C VAL A 234 -33.81 -0.14 -4.73
N TYR A 235 -32.62 0.43 -4.93
CA TYR A 235 -32.42 1.85 -5.19
C TYR A 235 -31.22 2.06 -6.11
N ARG A 236 -31.26 3.09 -6.96
CA ARG A 236 -30.15 3.46 -7.85
C ARG A 236 -30.12 4.98 -8.02
N ASN A 237 -28.91 5.53 -7.97
CA ASN A 237 -28.63 6.90 -8.40
C ASN A 237 -27.35 6.95 -9.25
N HIS A 238 -26.77 8.14 -9.42
CA HIS A 238 -25.55 8.33 -10.21
C HIS A 238 -24.34 7.57 -9.65
N LEU A 239 -24.18 7.49 -8.33
CA LEU A 239 -23.00 6.92 -7.67
C LEU A 239 -23.18 5.49 -7.18
N ILE A 240 -24.40 5.08 -6.84
CA ILE A 240 -24.64 3.79 -6.19
C ILE A 240 -25.84 3.04 -6.74
N GLU A 241 -25.74 1.73 -6.62
CA GLU A 241 -26.87 0.81 -6.53
C GLU A 241 -26.95 0.29 -5.09
N LEU A 242 -28.14 0.26 -4.51
CA LEU A 242 -28.40 -0.37 -3.23
C LEU A 242 -29.00 -1.74 -3.49
N ILE A 243 -28.32 -2.79 -3.04
CA ILE A 243 -28.78 -4.18 -3.16
C ILE A 243 -29.42 -4.58 -1.83
N GLN A 244 -30.63 -5.12 -1.87
CA GLN A 244 -31.25 -5.85 -0.76
C GLN A 244 -31.14 -7.34 -1.03
N TYR A 245 -30.56 -8.11 -0.11
CA TYR A 245 -30.45 -9.56 -0.24
C TYR A 245 -31.73 -10.27 0.22
N ALA A 246 -32.05 -11.38 -0.43
CA ALA A 246 -33.22 -12.17 -0.12
C ALA A 246 -33.03 -12.90 1.23
N PRO A 247 -34.00 -12.87 2.15
CA PRO A 247 -33.88 -13.57 3.42
C PRO A 247 -33.79 -15.08 3.21
N THR A 248 -32.98 -15.76 4.04
CA THR A 248 -32.86 -17.23 4.03
C THR A 248 -33.50 -17.89 5.25
N THR A 249 -34.14 -17.10 6.11
CA THR A 249 -34.82 -17.52 7.34
C THR A 249 -36.27 -17.05 7.33
N GLY A 250 -37.14 -17.72 8.10
CA GLY A 250 -38.56 -17.34 8.20
C GLY A 250 -38.83 -16.08 9.04
N ARG A 251 -37.86 -15.65 9.84
CA ARG A 251 -37.89 -14.42 10.64
C ARG A 251 -36.53 -13.73 10.55
N VAL A 252 -36.56 -12.41 10.61
CA VAL A 252 -35.36 -11.57 10.61
C VAL A 252 -35.35 -10.65 11.83
N HIS A 253 -34.16 -10.17 12.20
CA HIS A 253 -33.99 -9.11 13.21
C HIS A 253 -34.67 -7.82 12.75
N ALA A 254 -35.10 -7.00 13.72
CA ALA A 254 -35.76 -5.74 13.45
C ALA A 254 -34.80 -4.73 12.81
N GLU A 255 -33.57 -4.63 13.33
CA GLU A 255 -32.55 -3.75 12.79
C GLU A 255 -31.87 -4.36 11.55
N PRO A 256 -31.92 -3.68 10.39
CA PRO A 256 -31.20 -4.11 9.20
C PRO A 256 -29.70 -3.81 9.32
N VAL A 257 -28.90 -4.52 8.53
CA VAL A 257 -27.47 -4.27 8.37
C VAL A 257 -27.23 -3.60 7.02
N LEU A 258 -26.78 -2.35 7.03
CA LEU A 258 -26.30 -1.65 5.84
C LEU A 258 -24.78 -1.75 5.74
N ILE A 259 -24.29 -2.31 4.64
CA ILE A 259 -22.87 -2.42 4.37
C ILE A 259 -22.46 -1.37 3.34
N VAL A 260 -21.51 -0.51 3.73
CA VAL A 260 -20.87 0.48 2.85
C VAL A 260 -19.41 0.04 2.62
N PRO A 261 -19.11 -0.67 1.52
CA PRO A 261 -17.76 -1.12 1.24
C PRO A 261 -16.87 0.05 0.80
N ALA A 262 -15.55 -0.13 0.89
CA ALA A 262 -14.59 0.80 0.31
C ALA A 262 -14.78 0.88 -1.22
N TRP A 263 -14.75 2.09 -1.78
CA TRP A 263 -14.97 2.31 -3.23
C TRP A 263 -13.77 1.92 -4.12
N ILE A 264 -12.60 1.66 -3.53
CA ILE A 264 -11.40 1.22 -4.25
C ILE A 264 -11.58 -0.21 -4.79
N MET A 265 -12.27 -1.06 -4.03
CA MET A 265 -12.60 -2.44 -4.42
C MET A 265 -14.09 -2.55 -4.75
N LYS A 266 -14.46 -3.62 -5.46
CA LYS A 266 -15.87 -3.92 -5.70
C LYS A 266 -16.53 -4.53 -4.46
N TYR A 267 -17.82 -4.28 -4.30
CA TYR A 267 -18.61 -4.70 -3.13
C TYR A 267 -18.53 -6.21 -2.85
N TYR A 268 -18.36 -7.01 -3.92
CA TYR A 268 -18.32 -8.47 -3.83
C TYR A 268 -17.08 -9.02 -3.11
N ILE A 269 -16.14 -8.19 -2.65
CA ILE A 269 -15.12 -8.64 -1.68
C ILE A 269 -15.76 -9.15 -0.38
N LEU A 270 -16.95 -8.64 -0.03
CA LEU A 270 -17.75 -9.08 1.13
C LEU A 270 -18.78 -10.16 0.75
N ASP A 271 -18.88 -10.48 -0.53
CA ASP A 271 -19.79 -11.49 -1.09
C ASP A 271 -19.06 -12.24 -2.20
N LEU A 272 -17.93 -12.88 -1.87
CA LEU A 272 -17.09 -13.60 -2.83
C LEU A 272 -17.80 -14.88 -3.28
N SER A 273 -17.35 -16.03 -2.82
CA SER A 273 -17.95 -17.32 -3.15
C SER A 273 -18.89 -17.79 -2.03
N PRO A 274 -19.72 -18.82 -2.27
CA PRO A 274 -20.65 -19.32 -1.27
C PRO A 274 -20.03 -19.82 0.04
N HIS A 275 -18.72 -20.10 0.08
CA HIS A 275 -18.02 -20.59 1.28
C HIS A 275 -17.26 -19.49 2.05
N ASN A 276 -17.12 -18.29 1.48
CA ASN A 276 -16.44 -17.16 2.10
C ASN A 276 -17.18 -15.81 1.92
N SER A 277 -18.51 -15.87 1.77
CA SER A 277 -19.38 -14.69 1.70
C SER A 277 -19.84 -14.26 3.09
N MET A 278 -19.47 -13.04 3.49
CA MET A 278 -19.95 -12.40 4.72
C MET A 278 -21.44 -12.07 4.61
N VAL A 279 -21.89 -11.63 3.43
CA VAL A 279 -23.31 -11.34 3.19
C VAL A 279 -24.16 -12.60 3.39
N LYS A 280 -23.80 -13.71 2.74
CA LYS A 280 -24.51 -14.98 2.90
C LYS A 280 -24.56 -15.41 4.37
N TYR A 281 -23.45 -15.27 5.09
CA TYR A 281 -23.41 -15.55 6.52
C TYR A 281 -24.42 -14.68 7.29
N LEU A 282 -24.40 -13.35 7.12
CA LEU A 282 -25.32 -12.44 7.82
C LEU A 282 -26.79 -12.72 7.52
N VAL A 283 -27.13 -12.96 6.25
CA VAL A 283 -28.49 -13.31 5.84
C VAL A 283 -28.91 -14.65 6.47
N SER A 284 -28.00 -15.62 6.62
CA SER A 284 -28.28 -16.88 7.31
C SER A 284 -28.46 -16.74 8.82
N GLN A 285 -27.89 -15.71 9.42
CA GLN A 285 -28.09 -15.36 10.84
C GLN A 285 -29.41 -14.60 11.07
N GLY A 286 -30.20 -14.39 10.02
CA GLY A 286 -31.49 -13.71 10.10
C GLY A 286 -31.41 -12.19 10.06
N PHE A 287 -30.33 -11.59 9.55
CA PHE A 287 -30.33 -10.15 9.29
C PHE A 287 -30.94 -9.82 7.93
N THR A 288 -31.70 -8.72 7.87
CA THR A 288 -31.97 -8.04 6.60
C THR A 288 -30.72 -7.29 6.19
N VAL A 289 -30.07 -7.69 5.09
CA VAL A 289 -28.78 -7.12 4.67
C VAL A 289 -28.96 -6.27 3.42
N PHE A 290 -28.41 -5.06 3.47
CA PHE A 290 -28.28 -4.15 2.35
C PHE A 290 -26.81 -3.89 2.04
N MET A 291 -26.48 -3.70 0.76
CA MET A 291 -25.12 -3.42 0.30
C MET A 291 -25.10 -2.27 -0.71
N VAL A 292 -24.22 -1.32 -0.47
CA VAL A 292 -23.90 -0.28 -1.44
C VAL A 292 -22.93 -0.83 -2.49
N SER A 293 -23.37 -0.86 -3.75
CA SER A 293 -22.55 -1.14 -4.91
C SER A 293 -22.18 0.17 -5.61
N TRP A 294 -20.91 0.57 -5.48
CA TRP A 294 -20.40 1.79 -6.09
C TRP A 294 -20.24 1.65 -7.62
N ARG A 295 -20.68 2.68 -8.34
CA ARG A 295 -20.36 2.88 -9.75
C ARG A 295 -18.84 3.06 -9.93
N ASN A 296 -18.30 2.54 -11.03
CA ASN A 296 -16.93 2.91 -11.44
C ASN A 296 -16.95 4.30 -12.07
N PRO A 297 -16.20 5.27 -11.53
CA PRO A 297 -16.19 6.62 -12.06
C PRO A 297 -15.58 6.66 -13.47
N GLY A 298 -16.19 7.46 -14.34
CA GLY A 298 -15.69 7.78 -15.68
C GLY A 298 -14.98 9.14 -15.73
N ALA A 299 -14.60 9.58 -16.93
CA ALA A 299 -13.98 10.89 -17.11
C ALA A 299 -14.92 12.04 -16.75
N GLU A 300 -16.23 11.83 -16.94
CA GLU A 300 -17.31 12.75 -16.55
C GLU A 300 -17.41 12.98 -15.04
N ASP A 301 -16.85 12.07 -14.24
CA ASP A 301 -16.92 12.10 -12.78
C ASP A 301 -15.72 12.82 -12.14
N ALA A 302 -14.80 13.38 -12.94
CA ALA A 302 -13.58 14.02 -12.47
C ALA A 302 -13.83 15.19 -11.49
N GLY A 303 -14.99 15.86 -11.60
CA GLY A 303 -15.40 16.94 -10.71
C GLY A 303 -16.06 16.49 -9.40
N LEU A 304 -16.28 15.19 -9.18
CA LEU A 304 -16.95 14.70 -7.98
C LEU A 304 -16.03 14.80 -6.75
N GLY A 305 -16.37 15.72 -5.86
CA GLY A 305 -15.74 15.85 -4.55
C GLY A 305 -16.28 14.86 -3.51
N MET A 306 -15.63 14.78 -2.36
CA MET A 306 -15.99 13.86 -1.26
C MET A 306 -17.44 14.05 -0.76
N ASP A 307 -17.95 15.28 -0.80
CA ASP A 307 -19.31 15.59 -0.35
C ASP A 307 -20.39 15.00 -1.28
N ALA A 308 -20.08 14.83 -2.57
CA ALA A 308 -20.93 14.10 -3.52
C ALA A 308 -21.04 12.61 -3.12
N TYR A 309 -19.91 11.97 -2.81
CA TYR A 309 -19.86 10.58 -2.34
C TYR A 309 -20.55 10.39 -0.99
N ARG A 310 -20.44 11.36 -0.08
CA ARG A 310 -21.17 11.34 1.20
C ARG A 310 -22.68 11.39 0.98
N ARG A 311 -23.17 12.36 0.21
CA ARG A 311 -24.61 12.57 0.00
C ARG A 311 -25.24 11.47 -0.86
N MET A 312 -24.68 11.21 -2.04
CA MET A 312 -25.25 10.25 -2.99
C MET A 312 -24.85 8.80 -2.68
N GLY A 313 -23.93 8.56 -1.73
CA GLY A 313 -23.57 7.22 -1.28
C GLY A 313 -24.28 6.85 0.03
N PRO A 314 -23.60 6.91 1.19
CA PRO A 314 -24.15 6.40 2.45
C PRO A 314 -25.45 7.09 2.89
N MET A 315 -25.59 8.41 2.70
CA MET A 315 -26.79 9.11 3.14
C MET A 315 -28.01 8.71 2.32
N ALA A 316 -27.91 8.72 0.99
CA ALA A 316 -28.97 8.23 0.11
C ALA A 316 -29.32 6.75 0.35
N ALA A 317 -28.33 5.91 0.67
CA ALA A 317 -28.58 4.52 1.03
C ALA A 317 -29.34 4.39 2.36
N LEU A 318 -28.99 5.19 3.37
CA LEU A 318 -29.69 5.22 4.65
C LEU A 318 -31.16 5.65 4.47
N ASP A 319 -31.41 6.71 3.70
CA ASP A 319 -32.75 7.18 3.41
C ASP A 319 -33.60 6.08 2.75
N ALA A 320 -33.03 5.39 1.75
CA ALA A 320 -33.71 4.28 1.07
C ALA A 320 -33.95 3.07 1.99
N VAL A 321 -33.01 2.75 2.90
CA VAL A 321 -33.20 1.67 3.88
C VAL A 321 -34.33 2.01 4.85
N GLN A 322 -34.38 3.25 5.36
CA GLN A 322 -35.45 3.72 6.24
C GLN A 322 -36.81 3.64 5.53
N GLU A 323 -36.91 4.11 4.29
CA GLU A 323 -38.15 4.02 3.52
C GLU A 323 -38.64 2.57 3.33
N ILE A 324 -37.72 1.63 3.13
CA ILE A 324 -38.04 0.21 2.93
C ILE A 324 -38.41 -0.50 4.23
N THR A 325 -37.78 -0.14 5.35
CA THR A 325 -37.88 -0.88 6.61
C THR A 325 -38.81 -0.26 7.65
N GLY A 326 -39.19 1.02 7.48
CA GLY A 326 -40.06 1.78 8.38
C GLY A 326 -39.30 2.42 9.52
#